data_AF-A0A8C8FVD3-F1
#
_entry.id   AF-A0A8C8FVD3-F1
#
_cell.length_a   1.000
_cell.length_b   1.000
_cell.length_c   1.000
_cell.angle_alpha   90.00
_cell.angle_beta   90.00
_cell.angle_gamma   90.00
#
_symmetry.space_group_name_H-M   'P 1'
#
loop_
_entity.id
_entity.type
_entity.pdbx_description
1 polymer ?
#
loop_
_entity_poly.entity_id
_entity_poly.type
_entity_poly.pdbx_seq_one_letter_code
_entity_poly.pdbx_strand_id
1 'polypeptide(L)'
;MSNNKICKCSTCSSLSLSDKDTSYFQIRTQSKPLVGKSFLMKLVERMPRVCKAVIEAQSTLREIRRHHASHRSARQPKASTGSAIQYLGTATRRLASTRLPFIHPYLLNCGYKRMANNFARMLSSKRNVRILSLIGAGSLTAGFLLNREHVTAGAQARRVYPASAEYPDLRKHNNCMASHLTPAIYAKLVDKTTPNGYSLDQAIQTGVDNPGHPFIKTVGMVAGDEESYEVFADLLDPVIKERHNGYDPQIMTHPTDLDSSKLTSGNFDERYVLSSRVRTGRSIRGLSLPPACTRAERREVERVVVDALAGLKGDLAGTYYSLTHMTDQEQQQLIDDHFLFDKPVSPLLTCSGMARDWPDARGIWHNNTKTFLIWINEEDHTRVISMEKGGNMKRVFDRFCTGLKEVERLIQEKGWEFMWNERLGYILTCPSNLGTGLRAGVHVNLPKLSKDPRFAKILDNLRLQKRGTGGVDTAAVGSTFDISNLDRLGQSEVQLVQTVVDGVNYLIDCEKKLEKGQDIKIPPPFKK
;
A
#
# COMPACT_ATOMS: atom_id res chain seq x y z
N MET A 1 3.47 -25.66 -76.15
CA MET A 1 1.99 -25.66 -76.07
C MET A 1 1.64 -24.67 -74.95
N SER A 2 1.36 -23.39 -75.27
CA SER A 2 0.03 -22.81 -75.59
C SER A 2 -0.88 -22.72 -74.36
N ASN A 3 -1.50 -21.59 -73.95
CA ASN A 3 -1.64 -20.22 -74.47
C ASN A 3 -2.15 -19.29 -73.30
N ASN A 4 -2.36 -17.97 -73.40
CA ASN A 4 -1.70 -16.82 -74.05
C ASN A 4 -2.55 -15.54 -73.72
N LYS A 5 -1.96 -14.33 -73.73
CA LYS A 5 -2.58 -12.97 -73.52
C LYS A 5 -2.97 -12.67 -72.05
N ILE A 6 -2.57 -11.58 -71.38
CA ILE A 6 -2.25 -10.16 -71.72
C ILE A 6 -3.47 -9.32 -72.11
N CYS A 7 -3.80 -8.33 -71.25
CA CYS A 7 -4.10 -6.98 -71.72
C CYS A 7 -3.75 -5.93 -70.64
N LYS A 8 -3.05 -4.86 -71.05
CA LYS A 8 -2.84 -3.63 -70.26
C LYS A 8 -3.88 -2.60 -70.68
N CYS A 9 -4.28 -1.70 -69.79
CA CYS A 9 -4.33 -0.28 -70.19
C CYS A 9 -4.15 0.65 -68.98
N SER A 10 -3.79 1.89 -69.28
CA SER A 10 -3.33 2.92 -68.35
C SER A 10 -3.73 4.29 -68.88
N THR A 11 -4.18 5.20 -68.04
CA THR A 11 -4.12 6.64 -68.36
C THR A 11 -4.17 7.50 -67.10
N CYS A 12 -3.57 8.69 -67.22
CA CYS A 12 -3.27 9.63 -66.14
C CYS A 12 -4.33 10.74 -66.06
N SER A 13 -4.57 11.30 -64.87
CA SER A 13 -4.61 12.77 -64.70
C SER A 13 -4.51 13.17 -63.23
N SER A 14 -3.74 14.22 -62.97
CA SER A 14 -3.58 14.88 -61.68
C SER A 14 -4.58 16.01 -61.49
N LEU A 15 -5.03 16.24 -60.25
CA LEU A 15 -5.58 17.52 -59.84
C LEU A 15 -5.37 17.74 -58.34
N SER A 16 -4.51 18.70 -58.02
CA SER A 16 -4.30 19.25 -56.68
C SER A 16 -5.23 20.44 -56.49
N LEU A 17 -5.87 20.56 -55.33
CA LEU A 17 -6.36 21.85 -54.82
C LEU A 17 -6.42 21.82 -53.29
N SER A 18 -5.90 22.87 -52.67
CA SER A 18 -6.17 23.22 -51.27
C SER A 18 -7.62 23.70 -51.14
N ASP A 19 -8.26 23.49 -49.99
CA ASP A 19 -8.29 24.56 -48.97
C ASP A 19 -8.96 24.14 -47.66
N LYS A 20 -8.85 25.02 -46.67
CA LYS A 20 -9.50 24.95 -45.36
C LYS A 20 -11.02 25.13 -45.55
N ASP A 21 -11.85 24.46 -44.74
CA ASP A 21 -12.44 25.15 -43.59
C ASP A 21 -13.30 24.27 -42.67
N THR A 22 -13.63 24.85 -41.52
CA THR A 22 -14.45 24.27 -40.44
C THR A 22 -15.93 24.11 -40.81
N SER A 23 -16.55 23.01 -40.40
CA SER A 23 -17.99 23.01 -40.10
C SER A 23 -18.41 21.91 -39.12
N TYR A 24 -19.21 22.31 -38.12
CA TYR A 24 -19.94 21.41 -37.23
C TYR A 24 -20.92 20.55 -38.02
N PHE A 25 -21.04 19.26 -37.69
CA PHE A 25 -22.19 18.45 -38.10
C PHE A 25 -22.85 17.73 -36.92
N GLN A 26 -24.00 18.26 -36.50
CA GLN A 26 -24.98 17.47 -35.76
C GLN A 26 -25.57 16.41 -36.69
N ILE A 27 -25.51 15.15 -36.30
CA ILE A 27 -26.22 14.07 -36.99
C ILE A 27 -27.46 13.69 -36.17
N ARG A 28 -28.63 14.12 -36.64
CA ARG A 28 -29.91 13.45 -36.37
C ARG A 28 -30.05 12.30 -37.36
N THR A 29 -30.35 11.11 -36.86
CA THR A 29 -30.93 10.02 -37.67
C THR A 29 -32.25 9.57 -37.09
N GLN A 30 -33.25 9.38 -37.97
CA GLN A 30 -34.54 8.78 -37.66
C GLN A 30 -34.70 7.46 -38.43
N SER A 31 -35.66 6.65 -38.00
CA SER A 31 -36.13 5.37 -38.60
C SER A 31 -35.22 4.16 -38.43
N LYS A 32 -35.72 2.91 -38.33
CA LYS A 32 -36.93 2.34 -37.67
C LYS A 32 -36.64 0.81 -37.47
N PRO A 33 -37.45 0.02 -36.73
CA PRO A 33 -36.96 -1.20 -36.08
C PRO A 33 -37.10 -2.49 -36.90
N LEU A 34 -36.29 -3.50 -36.54
CA LEU A 34 -36.55 -4.92 -36.83
C LEU A 34 -36.62 -5.74 -35.54
N VAL A 35 -37.37 -6.84 -35.61
CA VAL A 35 -37.98 -7.52 -34.44
C VAL A 35 -37.10 -8.66 -33.93
N GLY A 36 -36.98 -8.79 -32.60
CA GLY A 36 -36.20 -9.85 -31.95
C GLY A 36 -36.25 -9.83 -30.41
N LYS A 37 -37.44 -9.69 -29.81
CA LYS A 37 -37.62 -9.71 -28.34
C LYS A 37 -38.55 -10.84 -27.90
N SER A 38 -37.96 -11.92 -27.38
CA SER A 38 -38.67 -12.89 -26.54
C SER A 38 -37.73 -13.66 -25.61
N PHE A 39 -37.03 -12.95 -24.71
CA PHE A 39 -36.57 -13.51 -23.41
C PHE A 39 -36.15 -12.43 -22.38
N LEU A 40 -35.84 -11.20 -22.82
CA LEU A 40 -35.29 -10.14 -21.94
C LEU A 40 -36.32 -9.17 -21.30
N MET A 41 -37.62 -9.46 -21.34
CA MET A 41 -38.69 -8.58 -20.82
C MET A 41 -39.44 -9.20 -19.63
N LYS A 42 -38.70 -9.72 -18.63
CA LYS A 42 -39.25 -10.03 -17.28
C LYS A 42 -38.36 -9.57 -16.11
N LEU A 43 -37.21 -8.95 -16.36
CA LEU A 43 -36.25 -8.56 -15.31
C LEU A 43 -36.17 -7.04 -15.03
N VAL A 44 -36.74 -6.19 -15.90
CA VAL A 44 -36.50 -4.73 -15.86
C VAL A 44 -37.58 -3.95 -15.08
N GLU A 45 -38.76 -4.51 -14.84
CA GLU A 45 -39.89 -3.78 -14.20
C GLU A 45 -39.83 -3.70 -12.66
N ARG A 46 -38.80 -4.24 -12.01
CA ARG A 46 -38.68 -4.24 -10.53
C ARG A 46 -37.68 -3.23 -9.92
N MET A 47 -36.89 -2.52 -10.72
CA MET A 47 -35.83 -1.63 -10.22
C MET A 47 -36.18 -0.14 -9.94
N PRO A 48 -37.31 0.48 -10.34
CA PRO A 48 -37.58 1.88 -9.99
C PRO A 48 -37.95 2.14 -8.51
N ARG A 49 -38.39 1.13 -7.76
CA ARG A 49 -38.97 1.33 -6.41
C ARG A 49 -37.94 1.40 -5.28
N VAL A 50 -36.81 0.69 -5.40
CA VAL A 50 -35.77 0.65 -4.36
C VAL A 50 -34.99 1.97 -4.31
N CYS A 51 -34.58 2.50 -5.47
CA CYS A 51 -33.81 3.75 -5.53
C CYS A 51 -34.58 4.95 -5.00
N LYS A 52 -35.91 5.02 -5.22
CA LYS A 52 -36.74 6.12 -4.70
C LYS A 52 -36.83 6.09 -3.17
N ALA A 53 -37.04 4.90 -2.59
CA ALA A 53 -37.09 4.72 -1.14
C ALA A 53 -35.75 5.06 -0.44
N VAL A 54 -34.60 4.77 -1.07
CA VAL A 54 -33.28 5.13 -0.53
C VAL A 54 -33.07 6.65 -0.52
N ILE A 55 -33.52 7.36 -1.56
CA ILE A 55 -33.43 8.83 -1.63
C ILE A 55 -34.34 9.50 -0.59
N GLU A 56 -35.59 9.03 -0.44
CA GLU A 56 -36.54 9.52 0.56
C GLU A 56 -36.10 9.22 2.01
N ALA A 57 -35.46 8.07 2.27
CA ALA A 57 -34.86 7.76 3.56
C ALA A 57 -33.67 8.68 3.90
N GLN A 58 -32.84 9.03 2.90
CA GLN A 58 -31.70 9.93 3.08
C GLN A 58 -32.11 11.39 3.28
N SER A 59 -33.20 11.87 2.67
CA SER A 59 -33.74 13.22 2.96
C SER A 59 -34.28 13.28 4.40
N THR A 60 -35.07 12.28 4.81
CA THR A 60 -35.66 12.20 6.15
C THR A 60 -34.58 12.16 7.26
N LEU A 61 -33.49 11.40 7.06
CA LEU A 61 -32.36 11.38 7.99
C LEU A 61 -31.60 12.71 8.09
N ARG A 62 -31.59 13.53 7.02
CA ARG A 62 -31.00 14.88 7.05
C ARG A 62 -31.88 15.87 7.83
N GLU A 63 -33.20 15.75 7.74
CA GLU A 63 -34.13 16.60 8.51
C GLU A 63 -34.13 16.25 10.01
N ILE A 64 -34.12 14.96 10.36
CA ILE A 64 -34.00 14.51 11.76
C ILE A 64 -32.70 15.03 12.40
N ARG A 65 -31.58 15.03 11.65
CA ARG A 65 -30.30 15.60 12.13
C ARG A 65 -30.34 17.13 12.30
N ARG A 66 -31.09 17.86 11.45
CA ARG A 66 -31.30 19.31 11.63
C ARG A 66 -32.14 19.61 12.87
N HIS A 67 -33.21 18.85 13.12
CA HIS A 67 -34.03 19.02 14.33
C HIS A 67 -33.31 18.63 15.63
N HIS A 68 -32.43 17.64 15.61
CA HIS A 68 -31.63 17.29 16.80
C HIS A 68 -30.54 18.34 17.14
N ALA A 69 -30.08 19.12 16.17
CA ALA A 69 -29.09 20.18 16.39
C ALA A 69 -29.69 21.45 17.04
N SER A 70 -30.98 21.74 16.83
CA SER A 70 -31.65 22.95 17.34
C SER A 70 -32.26 22.81 18.74
N HIS A 71 -32.11 21.66 19.41
CA HIS A 71 -32.65 21.40 20.75
C HIS A 71 -31.59 20.97 21.80
N ARG A 72 -30.32 21.32 21.59
CA ARG A 72 -29.27 21.28 22.63
C ARG A 72 -28.92 22.67 23.16
N SER A 73 -29.94 23.38 23.62
CA SER A 73 -29.83 24.56 24.48
C SER A 73 -30.99 24.50 25.48
N ALA A 74 -30.70 24.78 26.76
CA ALA A 74 -31.58 24.65 27.93
C ALA A 74 -32.03 23.23 28.34
N ARG A 75 -31.33 22.63 29.33
CA ARG A 75 -31.90 22.22 30.63
C ARG A 75 -30.82 21.67 31.58
N GLN A 76 -30.83 22.14 32.82
CA GLN A 76 -30.06 21.55 33.93
C GLN A 76 -30.77 20.30 34.50
N PRO A 77 -30.04 19.38 35.16
CA PRO A 77 -30.60 18.13 35.64
C PRO A 77 -31.35 18.28 36.97
N LYS A 78 -32.47 17.57 37.11
CA LYS A 78 -33.02 17.15 38.41
C LYS A 78 -33.03 15.63 38.45
N ALA A 79 -32.41 15.06 39.48
CA ALA A 79 -32.57 13.66 39.83
C ALA A 79 -33.79 13.49 40.75
N SER A 80 -34.50 12.38 40.61
CA SER A 80 -35.53 11.93 41.55
C SER A 80 -35.51 10.42 41.65
N THR A 81 -34.91 9.91 42.72
CA THR A 81 -35.15 8.55 43.22
C THR A 81 -36.48 8.53 43.97
N GLY A 82 -37.29 7.50 43.74
CA GLY A 82 -38.53 7.27 44.47
C GLY A 82 -38.34 6.18 45.52
N SER A 83 -38.38 6.54 46.80
CA SER A 83 -38.76 5.65 47.90
C SER A 83 -39.25 6.51 49.06
N ALA A 84 -40.43 6.18 49.60
CA ALA A 84 -41.01 6.90 50.72
C ALA A 84 -40.47 6.37 52.06
N ILE A 85 -40.34 7.26 53.05
CA ILE A 85 -40.64 7.04 54.48
C ILE A 85 -40.57 8.40 55.21
N GLN A 86 -41.32 8.52 56.30
CA GLN A 86 -41.57 9.75 57.06
C GLN A 86 -40.31 10.26 57.79
N TYR A 87 -40.19 11.59 58.02
CA TYR A 87 -40.34 12.22 59.34
C TYR A 87 -40.24 13.77 59.28
N LEU A 88 -40.72 14.44 60.34
CA LEU A 88 -40.78 15.90 60.49
C LEU A 88 -39.42 16.55 60.83
N GLY A 89 -39.23 17.85 60.50
CA GLY A 89 -38.05 18.60 60.96
C GLY A 89 -37.87 20.05 60.44
N THR A 90 -38.51 21.00 61.11
CA THR A 90 -38.15 22.44 61.19
C THR A 90 -36.65 22.69 61.54
N ALA A 91 -35.98 23.82 61.25
CA ALA A 91 -36.29 25.02 60.47
C ALA A 91 -35.07 26.00 60.37
N THR A 92 -35.18 26.98 59.44
CA THR A 92 -34.72 28.39 59.55
C THR A 92 -33.24 28.84 59.66
N ARG A 93 -32.90 29.80 58.74
CA ARG A 93 -32.13 31.07 58.95
C ARG A 93 -30.60 30.96 59.16
N ARG A 94 -29.76 31.96 58.81
CA ARG A 94 -29.91 33.29 58.16
C ARG A 94 -28.54 33.76 57.61
N LEU A 95 -28.55 34.59 56.54
CA LEU A 95 -27.72 35.80 56.23
C LEU A 95 -26.20 35.87 56.56
N ALA A 96 -25.36 36.70 55.94
CA ALA A 96 -25.26 37.36 54.62
C ALA A 96 -24.04 38.33 54.64
N SER A 97 -23.54 38.73 53.47
CA SER A 97 -22.79 40.00 53.24
C SER A 97 -21.33 40.08 53.81
N THR A 98 -20.35 40.83 53.26
CA THR A 98 -20.26 41.63 52.02
C THR A 98 -18.82 42.02 51.64
N ARG A 99 -18.62 42.38 50.35
CA ARG A 99 -17.72 43.43 49.79
C ARG A 99 -16.19 43.25 49.65
N LEU A 100 -15.77 43.40 48.38
CA LEU A 100 -14.48 43.87 47.80
C LEU A 100 -14.28 45.40 48.05
N PRO A 101 -13.07 46.02 47.88
CA PRO A 101 -12.48 46.33 46.55
C PRO A 101 -10.92 46.39 46.43
N PHE A 102 -10.46 46.77 45.21
CA PHE A 102 -9.11 46.80 44.61
C PHE A 102 -8.05 47.75 45.22
N ILE A 103 -6.75 47.49 44.93
CA ILE A 103 -5.70 48.42 44.39
C ILE A 103 -4.42 47.61 43.98
N HIS A 104 -3.48 48.22 43.22
CA HIS A 104 -2.32 47.65 42.47
C HIS A 104 -1.05 48.52 42.75
N PRO A 105 0.18 48.33 42.19
CA PRO A 105 1.12 47.19 42.04
C PRO A 105 2.48 47.33 42.82
N TYR A 106 3.36 46.32 42.64
CA TYR A 106 4.85 46.31 42.66
C TYR A 106 5.67 45.70 43.84
N LEU A 107 6.46 44.69 43.44
CA LEU A 107 7.83 44.28 43.83
C LEU A 107 8.16 43.42 45.10
N LEU A 108 9.10 42.51 44.82
CA LEU A 108 10.09 41.79 45.66
C LEU A 108 9.72 40.47 46.41
N ASN A 109 10.33 39.40 45.89
CA ASN A 109 10.92 38.23 46.58
C ASN A 109 10.22 37.60 47.80
N CYS A 110 9.67 36.39 47.61
CA CYS A 110 10.20 35.19 48.29
C CYS A 110 9.69 33.86 47.68
N GLY A 111 10.47 32.79 47.82
CA GLY A 111 9.91 31.49 48.24
C GLY A 111 9.35 30.48 47.22
N TYR A 112 10.26 29.73 46.57
CA TYR A 112 10.28 28.25 46.58
C TYR A 112 9.19 27.39 45.87
N LYS A 113 9.63 26.21 45.38
CA LYS A 113 8.85 25.04 44.86
C LYS A 113 8.12 25.17 43.50
N ARG A 114 8.93 25.06 42.45
CA ARG A 114 8.57 24.37 41.20
C ARG A 114 8.37 22.87 41.48
N MET A 115 7.23 22.28 41.14
CA MET A 115 7.05 20.82 41.14
C MET A 115 6.55 20.38 39.77
N ALA A 116 7.32 19.54 39.10
CA ALA A 116 7.01 19.02 37.77
C ALA A 116 7.44 17.56 37.65
N ASN A 117 6.71 16.82 36.80
CA ASN A 117 7.00 15.49 36.25
C ASN A 117 7.01 14.29 37.21
N ASN A 118 5.95 13.48 37.09
CA ASN A 118 5.94 12.05 37.34
C ASN A 118 5.80 11.30 36.01
N PHE A 119 6.90 11.03 35.28
CA PHE A 119 7.04 9.82 34.43
C PHE A 119 8.48 9.65 33.92
N ALA A 120 9.37 9.10 34.75
CA ALA A 120 10.73 8.70 34.35
C ALA A 120 11.30 7.69 35.36
N ARG A 121 10.79 6.44 35.38
CA ARG A 121 11.29 5.44 36.35
C ARG A 121 11.11 3.96 35.96
N MET A 122 11.64 3.52 34.81
CA MET A 122 11.87 2.08 34.59
C MET A 122 13.03 1.69 33.66
N LEU A 123 14.18 2.37 33.77
CA LEU A 123 15.46 1.87 33.20
C LEU A 123 16.59 1.99 34.23
N SER A 124 16.67 1.01 35.15
CA SER A 124 17.80 0.85 36.08
C SER A 124 17.80 -0.55 36.70
N SER A 125 18.17 -1.57 35.94
CA SER A 125 18.58 -2.86 36.51
C SER A 125 19.51 -3.62 35.56
N LYS A 126 20.81 -3.51 35.84
CA LYS A 126 21.92 -4.46 35.60
C LYS A 126 23.25 -3.71 35.61
N ARG A 127 23.77 -3.44 36.82
CA ARG A 127 25.21 -3.20 37.02
C ARG A 127 25.89 -4.57 37.03
N ASN A 128 26.89 -4.78 36.17
CA ASN A 128 28.17 -5.47 36.45
C ASN A 128 28.92 -5.84 35.17
N VAL A 129 29.67 -4.89 34.60
CA VAL A 129 30.89 -5.19 33.83
C VAL A 129 31.94 -4.14 34.24
N ARG A 130 33.12 -4.58 34.65
CA ARG A 130 34.28 -3.71 34.89
C ARG A 130 34.99 -3.50 33.56
N ILE A 131 35.14 -2.25 33.13
CA ILE A 131 36.00 -1.90 31.99
C ILE A 131 37.44 -1.79 32.51
N LEU A 132 38.34 -2.62 31.98
CA LEU A 132 39.77 -2.41 32.10
C LEU A 132 40.27 -1.81 30.77
N SER A 133 40.89 -0.64 30.84
CA SER A 133 41.46 0.04 29.67
C SER A 133 42.83 -0.57 29.32
N LEU A 134 43.00 -1.03 28.08
CA LEU A 134 44.32 -1.23 27.48
C LEU A 134 44.28 -0.89 25.99
N ILE A 135 45.18 0.00 25.59
CA ILE A 135 45.34 0.47 24.22
C ILE A 135 46.21 -0.53 23.46
N GLY A 136 45.76 -0.99 22.30
CA GLY A 136 46.54 -1.85 21.42
C GLY A 136 45.88 -1.97 20.04
N ALA A 137 46.60 -1.60 18.98
CA ALA A 137 46.10 -1.72 17.62
C ALA A 137 46.08 -3.19 17.19
N GLY A 138 44.90 -3.69 16.80
CA GLY A 138 44.69 -5.05 16.32
C GLY A 138 43.40 -5.14 15.54
N SER A 139 43.50 -5.37 14.23
CA SER A 139 42.36 -5.35 13.31
C SER A 139 41.55 -6.65 13.32
N LEU A 140 40.26 -6.54 12.99
CA LEU A 140 39.34 -7.60 12.53
C LEU A 140 38.79 -8.59 13.59
N THR A 141 37.61 -9.14 13.28
CA THR A 141 36.88 -10.22 14.00
C THR A 141 36.35 -9.92 15.42
N ALA A 142 35.27 -9.13 15.51
CA ALA A 142 34.34 -9.12 16.65
C ALA A 142 32.91 -8.70 16.24
N GLY A 143 32.44 -9.17 15.08
CA GLY A 143 31.18 -8.75 14.44
C GLY A 143 30.21 -9.90 14.14
N PHE A 144 30.13 -10.88 15.03
CA PHE A 144 29.16 -11.98 15.01
C PHE A 144 28.91 -12.41 16.46
N LEU A 145 27.73 -12.93 16.79
CA LEU A 145 27.24 -13.19 18.18
C LEU A 145 26.67 -11.98 18.94
N LEU A 146 25.75 -11.22 18.32
CA LEU A 146 24.59 -10.76 19.09
C LEU A 146 23.56 -11.89 19.12
N ASN A 147 23.11 -12.26 20.31
CA ASN A 147 22.19 -13.38 20.51
C ASN A 147 20.89 -13.18 19.74
N ARG A 148 20.40 -14.26 19.10
CA ARG A 148 18.96 -14.42 18.89
C ARG A 148 18.30 -14.47 20.27
N GLU A 149 17.60 -13.41 20.66
CA GLU A 149 16.60 -13.56 21.70
C GLU A 149 15.49 -14.48 21.16
N HIS A 150 15.13 -15.51 21.92
CA HIS A 150 14.02 -16.38 21.53
C HIS A 150 12.73 -15.57 21.57
N VAL A 151 12.15 -15.31 20.39
CA VAL A 151 10.81 -14.70 20.27
C VAL A 151 9.82 -15.61 20.99
N THR A 152 9.42 -15.17 22.18
CA THR A 152 8.52 -15.91 23.06
C THR A 152 7.10 -15.42 22.80
N ALA A 153 6.19 -16.35 22.52
CA ALA A 153 4.80 -16.02 22.26
C ALA A 153 4.16 -15.29 23.44
N GLY A 154 3.26 -14.35 23.14
CA GLY A 154 2.52 -13.59 24.16
C GLY A 154 1.64 -14.49 25.05
N ALA A 155 1.16 -13.91 26.16
CA ALA A 155 0.42 -14.65 27.18
C ALA A 155 -0.77 -15.42 26.61
N GLN A 156 -0.84 -16.72 26.94
CA GLN A 156 -1.73 -17.68 26.30
C GLN A 156 -3.20 -17.47 26.72
N ALA A 157 -3.94 -16.66 25.95
CA ALA A 157 -5.37 -16.45 26.10
C ALA A 157 -6.14 -17.73 25.69
N ARG A 158 -6.33 -18.64 26.64
CA ARG A 158 -6.97 -19.94 26.42
C ARG A 158 -8.37 -19.79 25.80
N ARG A 159 -8.55 -20.27 24.57
CA ARG A 159 -9.85 -20.27 23.87
C ARG A 159 -10.90 -21.11 24.58
N VAL A 160 -12.15 -20.72 24.39
CA VAL A 160 -13.35 -21.39 24.97
C VAL A 160 -13.70 -22.66 24.18
N TYR A 161 -13.47 -22.66 22.88
CA TYR A 161 -13.79 -23.76 21.97
C TYR A 161 -12.52 -24.46 21.44
N PRO A 162 -12.60 -25.75 21.06
CA PRO A 162 -11.49 -26.44 20.41
C PRO A 162 -11.18 -25.81 19.03
N ALA A 163 -9.92 -25.83 18.64
CA ALA A 163 -9.43 -25.25 17.37
C ALA A 163 -10.23 -25.65 16.12
N SER A 164 -10.77 -26.88 16.09
CA SER A 164 -11.58 -27.37 14.96
C SER A 164 -12.94 -26.68 14.83
N ALA A 165 -13.47 -26.06 15.88
CA ALA A 165 -14.73 -25.33 15.85
C ALA A 165 -14.58 -23.91 15.29
N GLU A 166 -13.39 -23.32 15.40
CA GLU A 166 -13.04 -22.00 14.85
C GLU A 166 -12.39 -22.08 13.45
N TYR A 167 -12.16 -23.29 12.93
CA TYR A 167 -11.49 -23.49 11.64
C TYR A 167 -12.33 -22.93 10.47
N PRO A 168 -11.78 -22.06 9.60
CA PRO A 168 -12.55 -21.37 8.58
C PRO A 168 -13.03 -22.28 7.44
N ASP A 169 -14.23 -22.02 6.92
CA ASP A 169 -14.74 -22.68 5.71
C ASP A 169 -14.11 -22.06 4.45
N LEU A 170 -13.07 -22.73 3.94
CA LEU A 170 -12.29 -22.30 2.78
C LEU A 170 -12.63 -23.09 1.49
N ARG A 171 -13.75 -23.82 1.45
CA ARG A 171 -14.11 -24.75 0.35
C ARG A 171 -14.28 -24.10 -1.04
N LYS A 172 -14.37 -22.77 -1.12
CA LYS A 172 -14.56 -22.01 -2.36
C LYS A 172 -13.48 -20.95 -2.58
N HIS A 173 -12.36 -21.07 -1.88
CA HIS A 173 -11.32 -20.03 -1.82
C HIS A 173 -10.14 -20.35 -2.75
N ASN A 174 -9.63 -19.32 -3.41
CA ASN A 174 -8.49 -19.36 -4.31
C ASN A 174 -7.51 -18.22 -3.97
N ASN A 175 -6.85 -18.38 -2.82
CA ASN A 175 -5.75 -17.54 -2.36
C ASN A 175 -4.64 -18.44 -1.75
N CYS A 176 -3.41 -17.94 -1.62
CA CYS A 176 -2.28 -18.75 -1.17
C CYS A 176 -2.48 -19.30 0.26
N MET A 177 -3.01 -18.48 1.18
CA MET A 177 -3.34 -18.88 2.55
C MET A 177 -4.28 -20.10 2.56
N ALA A 178 -5.39 -20.04 1.82
CA ALA A 178 -6.34 -21.16 1.72
C ALA A 178 -5.76 -22.39 1.01
N SER A 179 -4.69 -22.24 0.24
CA SER A 179 -3.97 -23.36 -0.40
C SER A 179 -3.04 -24.10 0.57
N HIS A 180 -2.71 -23.50 1.72
CA HIS A 180 -1.74 -24.02 2.68
C HIS A 180 -2.25 -24.18 4.12
N LEU A 181 -3.35 -23.53 4.51
CA LEU A 181 -3.94 -23.71 5.82
C LEU A 181 -4.53 -25.13 5.94
N THR A 182 -4.13 -25.87 6.96
CA THR A 182 -4.68 -27.19 7.30
C THR A 182 -5.21 -27.19 8.73
N PRO A 183 -6.13 -28.11 9.11
CA PRO A 183 -6.61 -28.21 10.49
C PRO A 183 -5.47 -28.41 11.51
N ALA A 184 -4.41 -29.12 11.13
CA ALA A 184 -3.22 -29.33 11.96
C ALA A 184 -2.40 -28.04 12.15
N ILE A 185 -2.14 -27.28 11.07
CA ILE A 185 -1.44 -25.98 11.15
C ILE A 185 -2.26 -24.98 11.96
N TYR A 186 -3.57 -24.91 11.72
CA TYR A 186 -4.47 -24.04 12.48
C TYR A 186 -4.42 -24.39 13.97
N ALA A 187 -4.67 -25.65 14.36
CA ALA A 187 -4.60 -26.09 15.75
C ALA A 187 -3.23 -25.86 16.42
N LYS A 188 -2.12 -25.87 15.66
CA LYS A 188 -0.76 -25.57 16.16
C LYS A 188 -0.52 -24.07 16.42
N LEU A 189 -1.20 -23.19 15.68
CA LEU A 189 -0.91 -21.75 15.65
C LEU A 189 -2.01 -20.87 16.27
N VAL A 190 -3.25 -21.36 16.37
CA VAL A 190 -4.47 -20.61 16.73
C VAL A 190 -4.43 -19.97 18.13
N ASP A 191 -3.73 -20.59 19.08
CA ASP A 191 -3.53 -20.11 20.45
C ASP A 191 -2.22 -19.32 20.65
N LYS A 192 -1.44 -19.11 19.57
CA LYS A 192 -0.23 -18.27 19.61
C LYS A 192 -0.58 -16.81 19.31
N THR A 193 0.10 -15.91 20.01
CA THR A 193 0.15 -14.49 19.65
C THR A 193 1.59 -14.00 19.57
N THR A 194 1.79 -12.95 18.78
CA THR A 194 3.02 -12.15 18.79
C THR A 194 3.18 -11.40 20.13
N PRO A 195 4.34 -10.76 20.41
CA PRO A 195 4.52 -9.97 21.63
C PRO A 195 3.49 -8.85 21.79
N ASN A 196 3.03 -8.26 20.67
CA ASN A 196 2.00 -7.22 20.65
C ASN A 196 0.56 -7.75 20.61
N GLY A 197 0.38 -9.07 20.73
CA GLY A 197 -0.94 -9.72 20.79
C GLY A 197 -1.61 -9.97 19.44
N TYR A 198 -0.89 -9.84 18.32
CA TYR A 198 -1.43 -10.19 17.01
C TYR A 198 -1.58 -11.71 16.88
N SER A 199 -2.72 -12.16 16.36
CA SER A 199 -3.13 -13.57 16.32
C SER A 199 -3.21 -14.14 14.90
N LEU A 200 -3.24 -15.47 14.79
CA LEU A 200 -3.41 -16.17 13.51
C LEU A 200 -4.68 -15.72 12.78
N ASP A 201 -5.81 -15.59 13.49
CA ASP A 201 -7.09 -15.24 12.86
C ASP A 201 -7.04 -13.84 12.24
N GLN A 202 -6.44 -12.87 12.95
CA GLN A 202 -6.21 -11.53 12.39
C GLN A 202 -5.29 -11.57 11.16
N ALA A 203 -4.26 -12.42 11.17
CA ALA A 203 -3.38 -12.60 10.01
C ALA A 203 -4.12 -13.14 8.78
N ILE A 204 -5.02 -14.12 8.95
CA ILE A 204 -5.74 -14.78 7.84
C ILE A 204 -7.08 -14.14 7.46
N GLN A 205 -7.65 -13.24 8.28
CA GLN A 205 -9.02 -12.72 8.11
C GLN A 205 -9.29 -12.20 6.70
N THR A 206 -8.36 -11.43 6.12
CA THR A 206 -8.53 -10.90 4.76
C THR A 206 -8.67 -12.00 3.70
N GLY A 207 -8.00 -13.15 3.87
CA GLY A 207 -8.16 -14.30 2.99
C GLY A 207 -9.39 -15.16 3.29
N VAL A 208 -9.93 -15.13 4.51
CA VAL A 208 -11.22 -15.77 4.84
C VAL A 208 -12.36 -14.97 4.21
N ASP A 209 -12.34 -13.64 4.34
CA ASP A 209 -13.37 -12.73 3.83
C ASP A 209 -13.34 -12.61 2.29
N ASN A 210 -12.16 -12.74 1.68
CA ASN A 210 -11.96 -12.59 0.23
C ASN A 210 -11.60 -13.95 -0.42
N PRO A 211 -12.59 -14.72 -0.91
CA PRO A 211 -12.35 -16.02 -1.52
C PRO A 211 -11.56 -15.98 -2.83
N GLY A 212 -11.32 -14.80 -3.41
CA GLY A 212 -10.47 -14.61 -4.57
C GLY A 212 -10.44 -13.14 -5.00
N HIS A 213 -9.81 -12.86 -6.13
CA HIS A 213 -9.81 -11.53 -6.74
C HIS A 213 -10.04 -11.64 -8.26
N PRO A 214 -10.77 -10.70 -8.91
CA PRO A 214 -11.15 -10.85 -10.32
C PRO A 214 -9.99 -10.98 -11.31
N PHE A 215 -8.79 -10.54 -10.95
CA PHE A 215 -7.64 -10.43 -11.87
C PHE A 215 -6.40 -11.24 -11.48
N ILE A 216 -6.26 -11.69 -10.23
CA ILE A 216 -5.03 -12.31 -9.70
C ILE A 216 -5.34 -13.32 -8.58
N LYS A 217 -4.48 -14.34 -8.40
CA LYS A 217 -4.45 -15.10 -7.14
C LYS A 217 -3.85 -14.21 -6.04
N THR A 218 -4.58 -14.02 -4.94
CA THR A 218 -4.14 -13.19 -3.81
C THR A 218 -3.39 -14.02 -2.77
N VAL A 219 -2.65 -13.36 -1.88
CA VAL A 219 -1.96 -14.04 -0.78
C VAL A 219 -2.95 -14.56 0.26
N GLY A 220 -3.94 -13.76 0.64
CA GLY A 220 -4.95 -14.15 1.63
C GLY A 220 -4.49 -14.08 3.11
N MET A 221 -3.35 -13.46 3.39
CA MET A 221 -2.94 -13.16 4.77
C MET A 221 -1.97 -11.97 4.82
N VAL A 222 -1.86 -11.35 6.01
CA VAL A 222 -0.99 -10.21 6.31
C VAL A 222 -0.26 -10.39 7.65
N ALA A 223 0.88 -9.74 7.80
CA ALA A 223 1.59 -9.60 9.08
C ALA A 223 1.11 -8.37 9.85
N GLY A 224 1.00 -8.49 11.18
CA GLY A 224 0.67 -7.37 12.07
C GLY A 224 1.90 -6.66 12.64
N ASP A 225 3.05 -7.32 12.64
CA ASP A 225 4.33 -6.88 13.22
C ASP A 225 5.49 -7.70 12.59
N GLU A 226 6.73 -7.48 13.01
CA GLU A 226 7.91 -8.19 12.46
C GLU A 226 7.89 -9.67 12.89
N GLU A 227 7.47 -9.93 14.12
CA GLU A 227 7.42 -11.23 14.79
C GLU A 227 6.34 -12.16 14.21
N SER A 228 5.29 -11.63 13.59
CA SER A 228 4.28 -12.39 12.84
C SER A 228 4.91 -13.39 11.87
N TYR A 229 6.01 -13.02 11.21
CA TYR A 229 6.72 -13.87 10.26
C TYR A 229 7.49 -15.03 10.90
N GLU A 230 7.75 -15.00 12.21
CA GLU A 230 8.37 -16.09 12.97
C GLU A 230 7.31 -16.92 13.71
N VAL A 231 6.39 -16.27 14.43
CA VAL A 231 5.35 -16.93 15.24
C VAL A 231 4.43 -17.81 14.39
N PHE A 232 4.11 -17.37 13.17
CA PHE A 232 3.24 -18.05 12.22
C PHE A 232 4.00 -18.67 11.01
N ALA A 233 5.31 -18.89 11.14
CA ALA A 233 6.16 -19.41 10.05
C ALA A 233 5.65 -20.73 9.42
N ASP A 234 5.06 -21.64 10.21
CA ASP A 234 4.48 -22.90 9.70
C ASP A 234 3.40 -22.70 8.60
N LEU A 235 2.76 -21.53 8.55
CA LEU A 235 1.81 -21.14 7.50
C LEU A 235 2.42 -20.14 6.51
N LEU A 236 3.18 -19.16 7.02
CA LEU A 236 3.76 -18.10 6.19
C LEU A 236 4.84 -18.63 5.24
N ASP A 237 5.71 -19.54 5.66
CA ASP A 237 6.80 -20.04 4.81
C ASP A 237 6.28 -20.79 3.56
N PRO A 238 5.29 -21.72 3.65
CA PRO A 238 4.63 -22.29 2.47
C PRO A 238 3.97 -21.25 1.57
N VAL A 239 3.27 -20.27 2.14
CA VAL A 239 2.59 -19.19 1.41
C VAL A 239 3.59 -18.29 0.67
N ILE A 240 4.72 -17.96 1.29
CA ILE A 240 5.85 -17.24 0.69
C ILE A 240 6.42 -18.06 -0.47
N LYS A 241 6.62 -19.37 -0.26
CA LYS A 241 7.15 -20.29 -1.26
C LYS A 241 6.25 -20.43 -2.48
N GLU A 242 4.93 -20.53 -2.32
CA GLU A 242 4.00 -20.48 -3.46
C GLU A 242 4.08 -19.11 -4.15
N ARG A 243 3.97 -18.02 -3.37
CA ARG A 243 3.83 -16.67 -3.91
C ARG A 243 5.07 -16.19 -4.67
N HIS A 244 6.26 -16.59 -4.24
CA HIS A 244 7.55 -16.24 -4.86
C HIS A 244 8.16 -17.43 -5.63
N ASN A 245 7.29 -18.25 -6.25
CA ASN A 245 7.66 -19.23 -7.27
C ASN A 245 8.74 -20.23 -6.81
N GLY A 246 8.65 -20.71 -5.57
CA GLY A 246 9.57 -21.69 -4.98
C GLY A 246 10.75 -21.12 -4.20
N TYR A 247 10.79 -19.81 -3.90
CA TYR A 247 11.72 -19.28 -2.90
C TYR A 247 11.39 -19.85 -1.52
N ASP A 248 12.33 -20.55 -0.88
CA ASP A 248 12.08 -21.22 0.38
C ASP A 248 12.82 -20.52 1.54
N PRO A 249 12.10 -19.76 2.41
CA PRO A 249 12.73 -18.96 3.46
C PRO A 249 13.34 -19.78 4.61
N GLN A 250 13.25 -21.12 4.55
CA GLN A 250 13.89 -22.02 5.53
C GLN A 250 15.31 -22.43 5.11
N ILE A 251 15.63 -22.35 3.80
CA ILE A 251 16.90 -22.83 3.22
C ILE A 251 17.55 -21.83 2.24
N MET A 252 16.90 -20.71 1.95
CA MET A 252 17.42 -19.65 1.07
C MET A 252 17.61 -18.35 1.86
N THR A 253 18.54 -17.52 1.39
CA THR A 253 18.77 -16.14 1.86
C THR A 253 18.39 -15.15 0.77
N HIS A 254 18.19 -13.88 1.11
CA HIS A 254 17.77 -12.85 0.17
C HIS A 254 18.91 -11.87 -0.15
N PRO A 255 19.33 -11.74 -1.42
CA PRO A 255 20.32 -10.74 -1.80
C PRO A 255 19.68 -9.36 -1.95
N THR A 256 20.22 -8.36 -1.26
CA THR A 256 19.91 -6.93 -1.45
C THR A 256 21.05 -6.27 -2.23
N ASP A 257 20.74 -5.50 -3.27
CA ASP A 257 21.75 -4.81 -4.09
C ASP A 257 21.17 -3.51 -4.68
N LEU A 258 21.43 -2.40 -3.98
CA LEU A 258 21.02 -1.04 -4.38
C LEU A 258 22.14 -0.29 -5.12
N ASP A 259 23.01 -0.98 -5.86
CA ASP A 259 24.03 -0.35 -6.71
C ASP A 259 23.50 -0.09 -8.13
N SER A 260 22.97 1.13 -8.34
CA SER A 260 22.45 1.61 -9.63
C SER A 260 23.48 1.64 -10.76
N SER A 261 24.79 1.60 -10.46
CA SER A 261 25.84 1.59 -11.47
C SER A 261 25.79 0.31 -12.30
N LYS A 262 25.49 -0.83 -11.66
CA LYS A 262 25.42 -2.18 -12.26
C LYS A 262 24.31 -2.36 -13.29
N LEU A 263 23.27 -1.52 -13.26
CA LEU A 263 22.19 -1.62 -14.25
C LEU A 263 22.71 -1.28 -15.66
N THR A 264 22.64 -2.23 -16.57
CA THR A 264 23.07 -2.05 -17.96
C THR A 264 21.89 -1.66 -18.85
N SER A 265 22.13 -0.82 -19.86
CA SER A 265 21.05 -0.18 -20.64
C SER A 265 20.11 0.64 -19.73
N GLY A 266 18.80 0.63 -20.01
CA GLY A 266 17.78 1.33 -19.21
C GLY A 266 17.24 2.62 -19.82
N ASN A 267 17.45 2.85 -21.12
CA ASN A 267 16.73 3.86 -21.91
C ASN A 267 15.81 3.14 -22.92
N PHE A 268 14.50 3.28 -22.75
CA PHE A 268 13.49 2.69 -23.63
C PHE A 268 13.12 3.60 -24.82
N ASP A 269 12.50 3.02 -25.85
CA ASP A 269 11.95 3.78 -26.98
C ASP A 269 10.66 4.51 -26.54
N GLU A 270 10.76 5.83 -26.37
CA GLU A 270 9.69 6.68 -25.82
C GLU A 270 8.46 6.81 -26.72
N ARG A 271 8.50 6.29 -27.96
CA ARG A 271 7.29 6.13 -28.79
C ARG A 271 6.34 5.08 -28.23
N TYR A 272 6.85 4.14 -27.45
CA TYR A 272 6.09 3.06 -26.81
C TYR A 272 6.01 3.26 -25.29
N VAL A 273 7.11 3.67 -24.63
CA VAL A 273 7.15 3.89 -23.17
C VAL A 273 6.82 5.33 -22.80
N LEU A 274 5.69 5.53 -22.11
CA LEU A 274 5.14 6.83 -21.73
C LEU A 274 5.68 7.33 -20.38
N SER A 275 6.02 6.42 -19.47
CA SER A 275 6.58 6.73 -18.15
C SER A 275 7.25 5.51 -17.53
N SER A 276 8.28 5.76 -16.73
CA SER A 276 9.07 4.76 -16.01
C SER A 276 8.96 4.98 -14.50
N ARG A 277 8.81 3.91 -13.72
CA ARG A 277 8.62 3.98 -12.26
C ARG A 277 9.26 2.81 -11.54
N VAL A 278 9.94 3.10 -10.42
CA VAL A 278 10.41 2.12 -9.44
C VAL A 278 9.78 2.47 -8.09
N ARG A 279 9.21 1.47 -7.40
CA ARG A 279 8.72 1.63 -6.02
C ARG A 279 9.20 0.49 -5.12
N THR A 280 9.26 0.75 -3.82
CA THR A 280 9.33 -0.28 -2.76
C THR A 280 8.55 0.18 -1.54
N GLY A 281 8.54 -0.61 -0.47
CA GLY A 281 8.18 -0.18 0.88
C GLY A 281 9.30 -0.39 1.88
N ARG A 282 9.22 0.30 3.01
CA ARG A 282 10.05 0.07 4.20
C ARG A 282 9.20 0.20 5.47
N SER A 283 9.46 -0.68 6.43
CA SER A 283 8.80 -0.70 7.74
C SER A 283 9.78 -0.28 8.83
N ILE A 284 9.44 0.73 9.62
CA ILE A 284 10.19 1.10 10.84
C ILE A 284 10.10 -0.04 11.88
N ARG A 285 11.24 -0.55 12.35
CA ARG A 285 11.34 -1.61 13.36
C ARG A 285 10.83 -1.14 14.73
N GLY A 286 10.21 -2.04 15.48
CA GLY A 286 9.66 -1.79 16.82
C GLY A 286 8.29 -1.10 16.84
N LEU A 287 7.66 -0.88 15.68
CA LEU A 287 6.29 -0.36 15.55
C LEU A 287 5.46 -1.37 14.77
N SER A 288 4.23 -1.67 15.23
CA SER A 288 3.36 -2.65 14.55
C SER A 288 2.95 -2.15 13.17
N LEU A 289 2.78 -3.08 12.22
CA LEU A 289 2.37 -2.82 10.83
C LEU A 289 0.91 -2.34 10.73
N PRO A 290 0.49 -1.73 9.60
CA PRO A 290 -0.86 -1.14 9.43
C PRO A 290 -2.07 -1.99 9.85
N PRO A 291 -2.10 -3.33 9.71
CA PRO A 291 -3.19 -4.16 10.22
C PRO A 291 -3.39 -4.03 11.74
N ALA A 292 -2.30 -4.02 12.51
CA ALA A 292 -2.33 -4.05 13.97
C ALA A 292 -2.15 -2.68 14.62
N CYS A 293 -1.43 -1.75 13.98
CA CYS A 293 -0.94 -0.52 14.61
C CYS A 293 -2.03 0.30 15.32
N THR A 294 -1.73 0.74 16.54
CA THR A 294 -2.53 1.73 17.26
C THR A 294 -2.39 3.11 16.61
N ARG A 295 -3.29 4.04 16.96
CA ARG A 295 -3.15 5.46 16.57
C ARG A 295 -1.81 6.05 17.04
N ALA A 296 -1.29 5.62 18.19
CA ALA A 296 -0.03 6.12 18.73
C ALA A 296 1.16 5.65 17.88
N GLU A 297 1.27 4.35 17.58
CA GLU A 297 2.34 3.82 16.73
C GLU A 297 2.30 4.43 15.31
N ARG A 298 1.11 4.57 14.73
CA ARG A 298 0.95 5.18 13.40
C ARG A 298 1.44 6.63 13.34
N ARG A 299 1.13 7.42 14.37
CA ARG A 299 1.63 8.80 14.53
C ARG A 299 3.14 8.84 14.78
N GLU A 300 3.70 7.84 15.45
CA GLU A 300 5.15 7.74 15.62
C GLU A 300 5.86 7.37 14.31
N VAL A 301 5.28 6.47 13.48
CA VAL A 301 5.76 6.24 12.10
C VAL A 301 5.73 7.53 11.29
N GLU A 302 4.62 8.28 11.34
CA GLU A 302 4.50 9.58 10.64
C GLU A 302 5.60 10.55 11.11
N ARG A 303 5.76 10.73 12.43
CA ARG A 303 6.78 11.62 13.02
C ARG A 303 8.19 11.22 12.62
N VAL A 304 8.58 9.95 12.81
CA VAL A 304 9.93 9.44 12.51
C VAL A 304 10.27 9.62 11.03
N VAL A 305 9.33 9.30 10.14
CA VAL A 305 9.56 9.44 8.70
C VAL A 305 9.61 10.92 8.32
N VAL A 306 8.66 11.75 8.73
CA VAL A 306 8.65 13.19 8.38
C VAL A 306 9.91 13.92 8.90
N ASP A 307 10.34 13.63 10.13
CA ASP A 307 11.58 14.19 10.70
C ASP A 307 12.83 13.80 9.89
N ALA A 308 12.87 12.57 9.35
CA ALA A 308 13.94 12.14 8.46
C ALA A 308 13.85 12.80 7.07
N LEU A 309 12.66 12.88 6.48
CA LEU A 309 12.46 13.47 5.15
C LEU A 309 12.74 14.98 5.11
N ALA A 310 12.56 15.68 6.23
CA ALA A 310 12.99 17.07 6.40
C ALA A 310 14.53 17.25 6.31
N GLY A 311 15.31 16.17 6.46
CA GLY A 311 16.76 16.17 6.30
C GLY A 311 17.25 16.07 4.85
N LEU A 312 16.37 15.74 3.89
CA LEU A 312 16.72 15.58 2.48
C LEU A 312 17.06 16.92 1.80
N LYS A 313 18.08 16.90 0.92
CA LYS A 313 18.68 18.08 0.29
C LYS A 313 18.80 17.90 -1.23
N GLY A 314 19.15 18.99 -1.92
CA GLY A 314 19.40 18.96 -3.37
C GLY A 314 18.12 18.67 -4.16
N ASP A 315 18.22 17.80 -5.17
CA ASP A 315 17.10 17.32 -5.97
C ASP A 315 16.13 16.42 -5.18
N LEU A 316 16.56 15.89 -4.04
CA LEU A 316 15.73 15.15 -3.10
C LEU A 316 15.03 16.04 -2.05
N ALA A 317 15.28 17.35 -2.02
CA ALA A 317 14.55 18.26 -1.12
C ALA A 317 13.06 18.33 -1.50
N GLY A 318 12.18 18.36 -0.51
CA GLY A 318 10.73 18.23 -0.73
C GLY A 318 9.86 18.62 0.46
N THR A 319 8.55 18.47 0.29
CA THR A 319 7.53 18.90 1.25
C THR A 319 6.60 17.74 1.61
N TYR A 320 6.21 17.69 2.89
CA TYR A 320 5.20 16.74 3.39
C TYR A 320 3.82 17.39 3.46
N TYR A 321 2.80 16.65 3.00
CA TYR A 321 1.40 17.02 3.03
C TYR A 321 0.60 15.96 3.79
N SER A 322 0.11 16.29 4.98
CA SER A 322 -0.75 15.41 5.78
C SER A 322 -2.18 15.42 5.23
N LEU A 323 -2.77 14.24 5.02
CA LEU A 323 -4.14 14.10 4.51
C LEU A 323 -5.20 14.63 5.48
N THR A 324 -4.83 14.88 6.75
CA THR A 324 -5.74 15.48 7.75
C THR A 324 -5.86 17.00 7.61
N HIS A 325 -4.89 17.65 6.96
CA HIS A 325 -4.79 19.11 6.85
C HIS A 325 -4.63 19.62 5.41
N MET A 326 -4.57 18.72 4.43
CA MET A 326 -4.56 19.00 3.01
C MET A 326 -5.85 19.70 2.58
N THR A 327 -5.74 20.76 1.78
CA THR A 327 -6.89 21.43 1.17
C THR A 327 -7.45 20.65 -0.01
N ASP A 328 -8.73 20.82 -0.32
CA ASP A 328 -9.38 20.20 -1.50
C ASP A 328 -8.60 20.48 -2.81
N GLN A 329 -7.97 21.66 -2.93
CA GLN A 329 -7.17 22.04 -4.10
C GLN A 329 -5.84 21.25 -4.17
N GLU A 330 -5.11 21.14 -3.07
CA GLU A 330 -3.89 20.31 -3.01
C GLU A 330 -4.22 18.85 -3.25
N GLN A 331 -5.33 18.36 -2.69
CA GLN A 331 -5.80 17.00 -2.88
C GLN A 331 -6.11 16.73 -4.36
N GLN A 332 -6.88 17.60 -5.01
CA GLN A 332 -7.21 17.46 -6.42
C GLN A 332 -5.96 17.52 -7.30
N GLN A 333 -5.02 18.44 -7.04
CA GLN A 333 -3.77 18.52 -7.79
C GLN A 333 -2.93 17.23 -7.68
N LEU A 334 -2.86 16.62 -6.49
CA LEU A 334 -2.13 15.37 -6.29
C LEU A 334 -2.85 14.15 -6.90
N ILE A 335 -4.18 14.19 -7.03
CA ILE A 335 -4.98 13.19 -7.77
C ILE A 335 -4.72 13.33 -9.29
N ASP A 336 -4.80 14.55 -9.81
CA ASP A 336 -4.61 14.86 -11.24
C ASP A 336 -3.19 14.51 -11.71
N ASP A 337 -2.18 14.73 -10.85
CA ASP A 337 -0.80 14.33 -11.11
C ASP A 337 -0.55 12.81 -10.96
N HIS A 338 -1.55 12.05 -10.50
CA HIS A 338 -1.46 10.62 -10.15
C HIS A 338 -0.46 10.28 -9.04
N PHE A 339 -0.30 11.18 -8.07
CA PHE A 339 0.59 11.01 -6.92
C PHE A 339 -0.14 10.60 -5.65
N LEU A 340 -1.38 11.03 -5.46
CA LEU A 340 -2.14 10.71 -4.25
C LEU A 340 -2.60 9.25 -4.26
N PHE A 341 -2.67 8.67 -3.07
CA PHE A 341 -3.38 7.42 -2.81
C PHE A 341 -4.76 7.73 -2.22
N ASP A 342 -5.80 7.12 -2.78
CA ASP A 342 -7.15 7.26 -2.27
C ASP A 342 -7.34 6.54 -0.94
N LYS A 343 -8.46 6.83 -0.26
CA LYS A 343 -8.90 6.02 0.88
C LYS A 343 -9.00 4.55 0.46
N PRO A 344 -8.41 3.59 1.22
CA PRO A 344 -8.53 2.18 0.92
C PRO A 344 -9.99 1.70 0.81
N VAL A 345 -10.42 1.44 -0.42
CA VAL A 345 -11.72 0.84 -0.77
C VAL A 345 -11.62 -0.63 -1.17
N SER A 346 -10.40 -1.13 -1.42
CA SER A 346 -10.18 -2.54 -1.74
C SER A 346 -10.52 -3.41 -0.53
N PRO A 347 -11.38 -4.44 -0.68
CA PRO A 347 -11.78 -5.27 0.46
C PRO A 347 -10.60 -6.04 1.07
N LEU A 348 -9.54 -6.27 0.28
CA LEU A 348 -8.28 -6.85 0.75
C LEU A 348 -7.59 -6.00 1.84
N LEU A 349 -7.75 -4.67 1.78
CA LEU A 349 -7.16 -3.70 2.72
C LEU A 349 -8.13 -3.35 3.87
N THR A 350 -9.44 -3.38 3.64
CA THR A 350 -10.41 -3.11 4.71
C THR A 350 -10.59 -4.32 5.63
N CYS A 351 -10.63 -5.54 5.10
CA CYS A 351 -10.75 -6.78 5.90
C CYS A 351 -9.46 -7.13 6.66
N SER A 352 -8.31 -6.59 6.27
CA SER A 352 -7.06 -6.64 7.05
C SER A 352 -6.94 -5.50 8.09
N GLY A 353 -7.97 -4.66 8.26
CA GLY A 353 -7.97 -3.58 9.25
C GLY A 353 -7.06 -2.39 8.92
N MET A 354 -6.51 -2.29 7.71
CA MET A 354 -5.53 -1.25 7.34
C MET A 354 -6.19 0.14 7.14
N ALA A 355 -7.50 0.18 6.90
CA ALA A 355 -8.29 1.40 6.74
C ALA A 355 -8.70 2.10 8.07
N ARG A 356 -8.24 1.60 9.23
CA ARG A 356 -8.61 2.15 10.55
C ARG A 356 -8.16 3.61 10.74
N ASP A 357 -9.01 4.36 11.43
CA ASP A 357 -8.83 5.78 11.80
C ASP A 357 -8.57 6.76 10.63
N TRP A 358 -8.83 6.38 9.38
CA TRP A 358 -8.54 7.22 8.21
C TRP A 358 -9.18 8.63 8.31
N PRO A 359 -8.44 9.73 8.04
CA PRO A 359 -7.07 9.81 7.49
C PRO A 359 -5.95 10.02 8.53
N ASP A 360 -6.19 9.72 9.82
CA ASP A 360 -5.24 9.98 10.93
C ASP A 360 -3.84 9.42 10.63
N ALA A 361 -2.83 10.30 10.73
CA ALA A 361 -1.42 10.04 10.49
C ALA A 361 -1.04 9.49 9.10
N ARG A 362 -1.83 9.81 8.06
CA ARG A 362 -1.50 9.54 6.65
C ARG A 362 -1.09 10.81 5.94
N GLY A 363 -0.17 10.67 5.00
CA GLY A 363 0.20 11.76 4.11
C GLY A 363 1.13 11.33 2.99
N ILE A 364 1.48 12.31 2.17
CA ILE A 364 2.41 12.16 1.06
C ILE A 364 3.51 13.20 1.19
N TRP A 365 4.75 12.76 1.05
CA TRP A 365 5.89 13.62 0.81
C TRP A 365 6.31 13.48 -0.65
N HIS A 366 6.75 14.57 -1.28
CA HIS A 366 7.44 14.50 -2.56
C HIS A 366 8.51 15.57 -2.69
N ASN A 367 9.55 15.29 -3.49
CA ASN A 367 10.56 16.27 -3.86
C ASN A 367 9.97 17.41 -4.71
N ASN A 368 10.68 18.53 -4.77
CA ASN A 368 10.22 19.74 -5.47
C ASN A 368 9.92 19.53 -6.96
N THR A 369 10.58 18.55 -7.60
CA THR A 369 10.38 18.21 -9.02
C THR A 369 9.35 17.10 -9.25
N LYS A 370 8.71 16.57 -8.19
CA LYS A 370 7.68 15.53 -8.27
C LYS A 370 8.16 14.22 -8.95
N THR A 371 9.44 13.90 -8.78
CA THR A 371 10.13 12.72 -9.36
C THR A 371 10.56 11.67 -8.32
N PHE A 372 10.52 12.02 -7.03
CA PHE A 372 10.73 11.14 -5.89
C PHE A 372 9.64 11.41 -4.85
N LEU A 373 8.89 10.38 -4.46
CA LEU A 373 7.68 10.49 -3.64
C LEU A 373 7.67 9.40 -2.57
N ILE A 374 7.10 9.71 -1.40
CA ILE A 374 6.96 8.77 -0.29
C ILE A 374 5.54 8.88 0.28
N TRP A 375 4.78 7.80 0.18
CA TRP A 375 3.49 7.66 0.86
C TRP A 375 3.74 7.15 2.28
N ILE A 376 3.02 7.70 3.26
CA ILE A 376 3.18 7.40 4.69
C ILE A 376 1.88 6.81 5.24
N ASN A 377 1.98 5.64 5.89
CA ASN A 377 0.90 4.91 6.55
C ASN A 377 -0.32 4.49 5.68
N GLU A 378 -0.08 4.20 4.39
CA GLU A 378 -1.09 3.61 3.49
C GLU A 378 -1.09 2.07 3.63
N GLU A 379 -0.59 1.32 2.64
CA GLU A 379 -0.52 -0.15 2.68
C GLU A 379 0.68 -0.70 3.46
N ASP A 380 1.65 0.15 3.79
CA ASP A 380 2.85 -0.12 4.62
C ASP A 380 3.24 1.18 5.35
N HIS A 381 4.20 1.15 6.29
CA HIS A 381 4.69 2.37 6.98
C HIS A 381 5.16 3.43 5.98
N THR A 382 5.94 3.02 4.98
CA THR A 382 6.31 3.86 3.86
C THR A 382 6.18 3.12 2.52
N ARG A 383 5.80 3.84 1.47
CA ARG A 383 6.03 3.42 0.08
C ARG A 383 6.88 4.47 -0.65
N VAL A 384 8.14 4.13 -0.89
CA VAL A 384 9.14 4.96 -1.55
C VAL A 384 9.06 4.74 -3.06
N ILE A 385 8.96 5.82 -3.83
CA ILE A 385 8.66 5.83 -5.25
C ILE A 385 9.62 6.79 -5.96
N SER A 386 10.28 6.32 -7.02
CA SER A 386 10.93 7.16 -8.03
C SER A 386 10.18 6.99 -9.34
N MET A 387 9.85 8.09 -10.03
CA MET A 387 9.18 8.03 -11.33
C MET A 387 9.45 9.27 -12.19
N GLU A 388 9.29 9.12 -13.49
CA GLU A 388 9.31 10.22 -14.48
C GLU A 388 8.55 9.81 -15.76
N LYS A 389 8.25 10.80 -16.61
CA LYS A 389 7.76 10.55 -17.98
C LYS A 389 8.92 10.06 -18.86
N GLY A 390 8.59 9.32 -19.91
CA GLY A 390 9.57 8.74 -20.83
C GLY A 390 10.24 7.45 -20.33
N GLY A 391 11.35 7.10 -20.98
CA GLY A 391 11.92 5.76 -21.00
C GLY A 391 13.20 5.55 -20.17
N ASN A 392 13.70 6.56 -19.46
CA ASN A 392 14.99 6.51 -18.76
C ASN A 392 14.90 5.81 -17.38
N MET A 393 14.63 4.50 -17.39
CA MET A 393 14.62 3.64 -16.22
C MET A 393 15.95 3.70 -15.43
N LYS A 394 17.10 3.89 -16.09
CA LYS A 394 18.39 3.99 -15.37
C LYS A 394 18.44 5.20 -14.45
N ARG A 395 17.99 6.38 -14.90
CA ARG A 395 17.90 7.60 -14.08
C ARG A 395 16.83 7.48 -12.98
N VAL A 396 15.70 6.84 -13.27
CA VAL A 396 14.68 6.54 -12.25
C VAL A 396 15.27 5.67 -11.14
N PHE A 397 15.97 4.60 -11.50
CA PHE A 397 16.56 3.66 -10.54
C PHE A 397 17.75 4.25 -9.78
N ASP A 398 18.55 5.11 -10.42
CA ASP A 398 19.64 5.81 -9.76
C ASP A 398 19.16 6.79 -8.66
N ARG A 399 18.14 7.60 -8.98
CA ARG A 399 17.44 8.45 -8.01
C ARG A 399 16.77 7.63 -6.91
N PHE A 400 16.18 6.48 -7.25
CA PHE A 400 15.58 5.56 -6.29
C PHE A 400 16.60 5.03 -5.29
N CYS A 401 17.73 4.48 -5.76
CA CYS A 401 18.79 3.94 -4.90
C CYS A 401 19.44 5.02 -4.03
N THR A 402 19.72 6.19 -4.60
CA THR A 402 20.31 7.32 -3.87
C THR A 402 19.36 7.85 -2.79
N GLY A 403 18.11 8.13 -3.15
CA GLY A 403 17.11 8.61 -2.19
C GLY A 403 16.78 7.60 -1.09
N LEU A 404 16.69 6.31 -1.42
CA LEU A 404 16.38 5.26 -0.44
C LEU A 404 17.51 5.08 0.59
N LYS A 405 18.78 5.11 0.16
CA LYS A 405 19.95 5.07 1.05
C LYS A 405 20.01 6.30 1.97
N GLU A 406 19.73 7.49 1.45
CA GLU A 406 19.77 8.71 2.25
C GLU A 406 18.63 8.75 3.28
N VAL A 407 17.43 8.28 2.93
CA VAL A 407 16.32 8.12 3.88
C VAL A 407 16.66 7.10 4.97
N GLU A 408 17.26 5.95 4.62
CA GLU A 408 17.71 4.94 5.58
C GLU A 408 18.77 5.52 6.55
N ARG A 409 19.75 6.26 6.01
CA ARG A 409 20.79 6.95 6.79
C ARG A 409 20.19 7.96 7.78
N LEU A 410 19.25 8.79 7.35
CA LEU A 410 18.59 9.81 8.17
C LEU A 410 17.69 9.21 9.27
N ILE A 411 17.08 8.05 9.03
CA ILE A 411 16.31 7.28 10.02
C ILE A 411 17.25 6.65 11.07
N GLN A 412 18.38 6.08 10.62
CA GLN A 412 19.42 5.53 11.49
C GLN A 412 20.08 6.58 12.39
N GLU A 413 20.31 7.80 11.89
CA GLU A 413 20.78 8.94 12.71
C GLU A 413 19.85 9.30 13.88
N LYS A 414 18.57 8.89 13.83
CA LYS A 414 17.58 9.06 14.91
C LYS A 414 17.44 7.83 15.81
N GLY A 415 18.25 6.79 15.61
CA GLY A 415 18.23 5.55 16.39
C GLY A 415 17.14 4.56 15.98
N TRP A 416 16.60 4.69 14.76
CA TRP A 416 15.59 3.78 14.20
C TRP A 416 16.19 2.91 13.10
N GLU A 417 15.63 1.72 12.91
CA GLU A 417 16.02 0.79 11.85
C GLU A 417 14.83 0.45 10.96
N PHE A 418 15.10 -0.07 9.76
CA PHE A 418 14.09 -0.80 9.00
C PHE A 418 14.03 -2.27 9.44
N MET A 419 12.81 -2.83 9.46
CA MET A 419 12.60 -4.27 9.63
C MET A 419 13.24 -5.02 8.46
N TRP A 420 14.31 -5.75 8.73
CA TRP A 420 15.05 -6.54 7.74
C TRP A 420 15.67 -7.78 8.41
N ASN A 421 15.68 -8.90 7.70
CA ASN A 421 16.47 -10.08 8.05
C ASN A 421 16.95 -10.85 6.81
N GLU A 422 17.98 -11.68 6.98
CA GLU A 422 18.65 -12.37 5.88
C GLU A 422 17.75 -13.33 5.06
N ARG A 423 16.74 -13.95 5.69
CA ARG A 423 15.87 -14.95 5.02
C ARG A 423 14.67 -14.34 4.29
N LEU A 424 14.23 -13.14 4.66
CA LEU A 424 13.05 -12.49 4.07
C LEU A 424 13.36 -11.12 3.43
N GLY A 425 14.58 -10.60 3.56
CA GLY A 425 14.91 -9.24 3.18
C GLY A 425 14.18 -8.21 4.03
N TYR A 426 13.73 -7.12 3.39
CA TYR A 426 12.90 -6.11 4.05
C TYR A 426 11.50 -6.65 4.32
N ILE A 427 11.02 -6.44 5.54
CA ILE A 427 9.72 -6.91 6.00
C ILE A 427 8.64 -5.87 5.69
N LEU A 428 7.55 -6.32 5.07
CA LEU A 428 6.35 -5.54 4.75
C LEU A 428 5.09 -6.32 5.12
N THR A 429 3.97 -5.60 5.15
CA THR A 429 2.66 -6.08 5.61
C THR A 429 2.16 -7.30 4.85
N CYS A 430 2.30 -7.29 3.53
CA CYS A 430 1.83 -8.36 2.66
C CYS A 430 3.02 -9.26 2.24
N PRO A 431 2.93 -10.60 2.43
CA PRO A 431 3.99 -11.53 2.03
C PRO A 431 4.42 -11.44 0.56
N SER A 432 3.56 -10.93 -0.35
CA SER A 432 3.95 -10.72 -1.76
C SER A 432 4.99 -9.62 -1.99
N ASN A 433 5.27 -8.82 -0.96
CA ASN A 433 6.14 -7.65 -1.01
C ASN A 433 7.41 -7.82 -0.16
N LEU A 434 7.69 -9.03 0.33
CA LEU A 434 8.97 -9.35 0.99
C LEU A 434 10.17 -9.24 0.02
N GLY A 435 11.36 -9.31 0.59
CA GLY A 435 12.63 -9.26 -0.11
C GLY A 435 13.02 -7.82 -0.39
N THR A 436 13.03 -7.46 -1.66
CA THR A 436 13.30 -6.10 -2.12
C THR A 436 12.13 -5.14 -1.86
N GLY A 437 10.90 -5.67 -1.73
CA GLY A 437 9.65 -4.94 -1.90
C GLY A 437 9.45 -4.30 -3.28
N LEU A 438 10.37 -4.54 -4.21
CA LEU A 438 10.54 -3.72 -5.39
C LEU A 438 9.50 -4.03 -6.47
N ARG A 439 8.98 -2.96 -7.06
CA ARG A 439 8.24 -3.00 -8.32
C ARG A 439 8.78 -1.92 -9.24
N ALA A 440 9.61 -2.32 -10.20
CA ALA A 440 10.00 -1.52 -11.35
C ALA A 440 9.07 -1.82 -12.53
N GLY A 441 8.65 -0.80 -13.26
CA GLY A 441 7.75 -0.95 -14.38
C GLY A 441 7.57 0.29 -15.22
N VAL A 442 6.82 0.13 -16.30
CA VAL A 442 6.56 1.15 -17.31
C VAL A 442 5.07 1.20 -17.67
N HIS A 443 4.61 2.37 -18.07
CA HIS A 443 3.44 2.47 -18.94
C HIS A 443 3.91 2.33 -20.38
N VAL A 444 3.52 1.24 -21.04
CA VAL A 444 3.93 0.92 -22.41
C VAL A 444 2.71 0.68 -23.31
N ASN A 445 2.72 1.28 -24.50
CA ASN A 445 1.69 1.13 -25.52
C ASN A 445 2.02 -0.04 -26.45
N LEU A 446 1.15 -1.06 -26.51
CA LEU A 446 1.38 -2.32 -27.24
C LEU A 446 0.13 -2.73 -28.07
N PRO A 447 -0.30 -1.94 -29.06
CA PRO A 447 -1.59 -2.10 -29.75
C PRO A 447 -1.73 -3.35 -30.65
N LYS A 448 -0.62 -3.98 -31.06
CA LYS A 448 -0.60 -5.25 -31.78
C LYS A 448 -0.35 -6.42 -30.82
N LEU A 449 0.72 -6.36 -30.02
CA LEU A 449 1.14 -7.45 -29.15
C LEU A 449 0.09 -7.80 -28.10
N SER A 450 -0.64 -6.81 -27.58
CA SER A 450 -1.73 -7.05 -26.61
C SER A 450 -2.89 -7.90 -27.14
N LYS A 451 -3.00 -8.06 -28.46
CA LYS A 451 -4.02 -8.87 -29.14
C LYS A 451 -3.47 -10.22 -29.62
N ASP A 452 -2.16 -10.43 -29.55
CA ASP A 452 -1.52 -11.69 -29.92
C ASP A 452 -1.74 -12.74 -28.81
N PRO A 453 -2.23 -13.95 -29.13
CA PRO A 453 -2.49 -14.99 -28.12
C PRO A 453 -1.23 -15.42 -27.34
N ARG A 454 -0.03 -15.17 -27.89
CA ARG A 454 1.25 -15.49 -27.24
C ARG A 454 1.62 -14.53 -26.11
N PHE A 455 1.01 -13.33 -26.03
CA PHE A 455 1.42 -12.27 -25.11
C PHE A 455 1.45 -12.71 -23.63
N ALA A 456 0.44 -13.47 -23.19
CA ALA A 456 0.41 -14.00 -21.83
C ALA A 456 1.61 -14.91 -21.52
N LYS A 457 2.01 -15.78 -22.48
CA LYS A 457 3.14 -16.68 -22.30
C LYS A 457 4.50 -16.00 -22.46
N ILE A 458 4.58 -14.94 -23.27
CA ILE A 458 5.76 -14.06 -23.35
C ILE A 458 6.00 -13.39 -22.00
N LEU A 459 4.98 -12.80 -21.38
CA LEU A 459 5.09 -12.17 -20.05
C LEU A 459 5.51 -13.16 -18.96
N ASP A 460 4.88 -14.33 -18.91
CA ASP A 460 5.22 -15.41 -17.96
C ASP A 460 6.68 -15.86 -18.08
N ASN A 461 7.15 -16.12 -19.31
CA ASN A 461 8.53 -16.52 -19.56
C ASN A 461 9.55 -15.40 -19.25
N LEU A 462 9.16 -14.13 -19.40
CA LEU A 462 9.99 -12.95 -19.03
C LEU A 462 9.88 -12.55 -17.55
N ARG A 463 9.10 -13.27 -16.72
CA ARG A 463 8.83 -12.92 -15.31
C ARG A 463 8.21 -11.53 -15.12
N LEU A 464 7.38 -11.11 -16.08
CA LEU A 464 6.64 -9.84 -16.05
C LEU A 464 5.15 -10.06 -15.74
N GLN A 465 4.53 -9.08 -15.09
CA GLN A 465 3.08 -9.00 -14.90
C GLN A 465 2.51 -7.77 -15.62
N LYS A 466 1.26 -7.86 -16.10
CA LYS A 466 0.50 -6.75 -16.66
C LYS A 466 -0.65 -6.32 -15.75
N ARG A 467 -0.90 -5.02 -15.63
CA ARG A 467 -2.07 -4.42 -14.96
C ARG A 467 -2.70 -3.33 -15.84
N GLY A 468 -3.86 -2.83 -15.43
CA GLY A 468 -4.49 -1.67 -16.05
C GLY A 468 -3.73 -0.37 -15.80
N THR A 469 -4.10 0.68 -16.51
CA THR A 469 -3.35 1.95 -16.57
C THR A 469 -3.39 2.73 -15.26
N GLY A 470 -4.40 2.51 -14.42
CA GLY A 470 -4.48 3.05 -13.05
C GLY A 470 -4.05 2.05 -11.97
N GLY A 471 -3.40 0.94 -12.33
CA GLY A 471 -2.95 -0.08 -11.40
C GLY A 471 -3.86 -1.31 -11.30
N VAL A 472 -3.86 -1.97 -10.13
CA VAL A 472 -4.28 -3.38 -9.97
C VAL A 472 -5.77 -3.64 -10.11
N ASP A 473 -6.60 -2.66 -9.75
CA ASP A 473 -8.06 -2.77 -9.77
C ASP A 473 -8.68 -2.08 -10.99
N THR A 474 -7.85 -1.67 -11.96
CA THR A 474 -8.27 -0.94 -13.16
C THR A 474 -8.10 -1.77 -14.43
N ALA A 475 -8.91 -1.48 -15.45
CA ALA A 475 -8.70 -1.98 -16.80
C ALA A 475 -7.58 -1.20 -17.51
N ALA A 476 -7.01 -1.78 -18.58
CA ALA A 476 -6.14 -1.04 -19.48
C ALA A 476 -6.95 -0.03 -20.30
N VAL A 477 -6.48 1.21 -20.37
CA VAL A 477 -7.07 2.25 -21.23
C VAL A 477 -6.45 2.14 -22.62
N GLY A 478 -7.28 1.79 -23.61
CA GLY A 478 -6.86 1.62 -24.99
C GLY A 478 -5.88 0.45 -25.17
N SER A 479 -4.59 0.75 -25.34
CA SER A 479 -3.52 -0.26 -25.51
C SER A 479 -2.31 -0.01 -24.62
N THR A 480 -2.47 0.82 -23.58
CA THR A 480 -1.42 1.14 -22.60
C THR A 480 -1.53 0.23 -21.37
N PHE A 481 -0.45 -0.48 -21.05
CA PHE A 481 -0.36 -1.41 -19.94
C PHE A 481 0.68 -0.97 -18.91
N ASP A 482 0.38 -1.18 -17.63
CA ASP A 482 1.37 -1.19 -16.54
C ASP A 482 2.08 -2.56 -16.57
N ILE A 483 3.33 -2.58 -17.07
CA ILE A 483 4.19 -3.77 -17.14
C ILE A 483 5.28 -3.64 -16.08
N SER A 484 5.44 -4.65 -15.22
CA SER A 484 6.45 -4.67 -14.16
C SER A 484 7.01 -6.07 -13.88
N ASN A 485 8.08 -6.16 -13.09
CA ASN A 485 8.53 -7.43 -12.50
C ASN A 485 7.40 -8.11 -11.70
N LEU A 486 7.34 -9.45 -11.81
CA LEU A 486 6.41 -10.31 -11.07
C LEU A 486 6.96 -10.68 -9.68
N ASP A 487 8.24 -11.07 -9.64
CA ASP A 487 8.99 -11.56 -8.47
C ASP A 487 9.58 -10.41 -7.64
N ARG A 488 9.82 -10.62 -6.33
CA ARG A 488 10.37 -9.60 -5.39
C ARG A 488 11.36 -10.15 -4.35
N LEU A 489 11.28 -11.44 -4.07
CA LEU A 489 12.11 -12.18 -3.13
C LEU A 489 12.98 -13.18 -3.90
N GLY A 490 14.20 -13.44 -3.40
CA GLY A 490 15.20 -14.31 -4.05
C GLY A 490 16.01 -13.69 -5.21
N GLN A 491 15.72 -12.46 -5.62
CA GLN A 491 16.54 -11.67 -6.56
C GLN A 491 16.72 -10.25 -6.02
N SER A 492 17.88 -9.63 -6.25
CA SER A 492 18.18 -8.29 -5.79
C SER A 492 17.50 -7.19 -6.61
N GLU A 493 17.50 -5.96 -6.10
CA GLU A 493 16.89 -4.81 -6.77
C GLU A 493 17.48 -4.59 -8.17
N VAL A 494 18.81 -4.64 -8.31
CA VAL A 494 19.49 -4.58 -9.62
C VAL A 494 19.01 -5.68 -10.57
N GLN A 495 18.92 -6.95 -10.10
CA GLN A 495 18.49 -8.08 -10.94
C GLN A 495 17.04 -7.93 -11.42
N LEU A 496 16.15 -7.48 -10.52
CA LEU A 496 14.74 -7.24 -10.85
C LEU A 496 14.55 -6.07 -11.83
N VAL A 497 15.32 -4.98 -11.69
CA VAL A 497 15.27 -3.85 -12.63
C VAL A 497 15.87 -4.24 -13.99
N GLN A 498 16.97 -4.99 -14.02
CA GLN A 498 17.53 -5.51 -15.28
C GLN A 498 16.53 -6.43 -16.00
N THR A 499 15.84 -7.31 -15.27
CA THR A 499 14.76 -8.16 -15.82
C THR A 499 13.66 -7.33 -16.48
N VAL A 500 13.28 -6.19 -15.89
CA VAL A 500 12.32 -5.25 -16.48
C VAL A 500 12.90 -4.55 -17.72
N VAL A 501 14.17 -4.12 -17.67
CA VAL A 501 14.84 -3.49 -18.82
C VAL A 501 14.89 -4.43 -20.02
N ASP A 502 15.32 -5.68 -19.82
CA ASP A 502 15.48 -6.65 -20.90
C ASP A 502 14.12 -7.09 -21.44
N GLY A 503 13.18 -7.38 -20.53
CA GLY A 503 11.83 -7.80 -20.88
C GLY A 503 11.03 -6.72 -21.62
N VAL A 504 11.06 -5.46 -21.16
CA VAL A 504 10.36 -4.36 -21.85
C VAL A 504 10.96 -4.10 -23.23
N ASN A 505 12.28 -4.15 -23.39
CA ASN A 505 12.92 -4.05 -24.71
C ASN A 505 12.48 -5.19 -25.65
N TYR A 506 12.32 -6.42 -25.14
CA TYR A 506 11.79 -7.54 -25.90
C TYR A 506 10.33 -7.33 -26.34
N LEU A 507 9.47 -6.80 -25.46
CA LEU A 507 8.09 -6.46 -25.80
C LEU A 507 8.01 -5.39 -26.90
N ILE A 508 8.88 -4.37 -26.84
CA ILE A 508 8.98 -3.31 -27.85
C ILE A 508 9.47 -3.86 -29.20
N ASP A 509 10.45 -4.77 -29.22
CA ASP A 509 10.88 -5.46 -30.44
C ASP A 509 9.75 -6.33 -31.05
N CYS A 510 8.96 -7.01 -30.21
CA CYS A 510 7.79 -7.75 -30.67
C CYS A 510 6.73 -6.84 -31.29
N GLU A 511 6.41 -5.71 -30.66
CA GLU A 511 5.48 -4.73 -31.22
C GLU A 511 5.98 -4.20 -32.58
N LYS A 512 7.26 -3.80 -32.67
CA LYS A 512 7.92 -3.33 -33.91
C LYS A 512 7.91 -4.35 -35.05
N LYS A 513 7.92 -5.66 -34.74
CA LYS A 513 7.79 -6.73 -35.72
C LYS A 513 6.36 -6.88 -36.20
N LEU A 514 5.39 -6.91 -35.28
CA LEU A 514 3.96 -7.01 -35.62
C LEU A 514 3.46 -5.77 -36.40
N GLU A 515 3.98 -4.58 -36.12
CA GLU A 515 3.74 -3.36 -36.90
C GLU A 515 4.19 -3.49 -38.37
N LYS A 516 5.25 -4.26 -38.63
CA LYS A 516 5.79 -4.56 -39.97
C LYS A 516 5.19 -5.82 -40.60
N GLY A 517 4.22 -6.47 -39.95
CA GLY A 517 3.66 -7.74 -40.40
C GLY A 517 4.62 -8.94 -40.27
N GLN A 518 5.64 -8.83 -39.42
CA GLN A 518 6.62 -9.89 -39.17
C GLN A 518 6.20 -10.74 -37.96
N ASP A 519 6.56 -12.02 -37.98
CA ASP A 519 6.26 -12.93 -36.87
C ASP A 519 7.18 -12.73 -35.66
N ILE A 520 6.67 -13.09 -34.47
CA ILE A 520 7.36 -13.00 -33.18
C ILE A 520 7.53 -14.37 -32.55
N LYS A 521 8.54 -14.52 -31.69
CA LYS A 521 8.80 -15.76 -30.97
C LYS A 521 8.36 -15.63 -29.51
N ILE A 522 8.11 -16.77 -28.87
CA ILE A 522 8.04 -16.84 -27.41
C ILE A 522 9.49 -16.99 -26.91
N PRO A 523 9.99 -16.12 -26.02
CA PRO A 523 11.33 -16.27 -25.45
C PRO A 523 11.37 -17.54 -24.59
N PRO A 524 12.54 -18.19 -24.41
CA PRO A 524 12.65 -19.29 -23.47
C PRO A 524 12.27 -18.82 -22.05
N PRO A 525 11.75 -19.70 -21.17
CA PRO A 525 11.51 -19.35 -19.77
C PRO A 525 12.80 -18.84 -19.11
N PHE A 526 12.69 -17.77 -18.32
CA PHE A 526 13.77 -17.24 -17.51
C PHE A 526 14.40 -18.37 -16.66
N LYS A 527 15.70 -18.62 -16.85
CA LYS A 527 16.44 -19.57 -16.03
C LYS A 527 16.75 -18.94 -14.68
N LYS A 528 16.41 -19.64 -13.60
CA LYS A 528 16.88 -19.31 -12.25
C LYS A 528 18.36 -19.66 -12.09
#